data_AF-A0A6P2YKS4-F1
#
_entry.id   AF-A0A6P2YKS4-F1
#
_cell.length_a   1.000
_cell.length_b   1.000
_cell.length_c   1.000
_cell.angle_alpha   90.00
_cell.angle_beta   90.00
_cell.angle_gamma   90.00
#
_symmetry.space_group_name_H-M   'P 1'
#
loop_
_entity.id
_entity.type
_entity.pdbx_description
1 polymer ?
#
loop_
_entity_poly.entity_id
_entity_poly.type
_entity_poly.pdbx_seq_one_letter_code
_entity_poly.pdbx_strand_id
1 'polypeptide(L)'
;MSKQLSVRYPFEGHPAPLQKVGLFSFLPDAYLKLFGISIQAAFDDIGLGNLYRRLNRKSDTQPNEKLVERTLSELLSKLDEPKDAPELLADLKLAVGGCEHAKERVECLTLVETALLSFGNEPHEWGRRHCHLVLLERGGRYAHQLFATGDSAGAIDYISAHPLLKALLWPEAVEALRKATSLDALHPLTTAMTLDAHLGWLAAWDLDSAEKRGLPEPQFARLIPSKAKPGRNSTSLLFDELKRRIGVTTVADVLDKGKGDPPVEIGTLYRWSSGKHFPDTGTVSALMAAHGLDKDPKDILCQQYGAAKVINLIAYFGQTIATKTREHGEPPTLWPWPAYPFGNPDFESWAAARYPFWLDFQRENGAALTELARTVHGTKIL
;
A
#
# COMPACT_ATOMS: atom_id res chain seq x y z
N MET A 1 -14.66 27.98 2.19
CA MET A 1 -13.58 27.05 1.86
C MET A 1 -13.48 26.01 2.98
N SER A 2 -13.65 24.71 2.67
CA SER A 2 -13.41 23.65 3.65
C SER A 2 -11.94 23.68 4.08
N LYS A 3 -11.68 23.58 5.38
CA LYS A 3 -10.31 23.58 5.91
C LYS A 3 -9.67 22.23 5.56
N GLN A 4 -8.64 22.25 4.71
CA GLN A 4 -7.93 21.05 4.28
C GLN A 4 -7.39 20.27 5.50
N LEU A 5 -7.46 18.93 5.45
CA LEU A 5 -6.86 18.10 6.50
C LEU A 5 -5.36 18.41 6.61
N SER A 6 -4.84 18.51 7.83
CA SER A 6 -3.40 18.61 8.04
C SER A 6 -2.80 17.21 7.93
N VAL A 7 -2.23 16.87 6.78
CA VAL A 7 -1.63 15.56 6.53
C VAL A 7 -0.13 15.74 6.29
N ARG A 8 0.69 14.94 6.98
CA ARG A 8 2.15 14.97 6.82
C ARG A 8 2.63 13.90 5.88
N TYR A 9 3.78 14.18 5.26
CA TYR A 9 4.52 13.20 4.48
C TYR A 9 4.79 11.96 5.35
N PRO A 10 4.42 10.75 4.89
CA PRO A 10 4.42 9.55 5.74
C PRO A 10 5.78 8.83 5.78
N PHE A 11 6.76 9.29 5.02
CA PHE A 11 8.10 8.70 4.99
C PHE A 11 9.12 9.62 5.67
N GLU A 12 10.24 9.03 6.07
CA GLU A 12 11.38 9.81 6.55
C GLU A 12 12.06 10.57 5.40
N GLY A 13 12.60 11.75 5.71
CA GLY A 13 13.33 12.58 4.74
C GLY A 13 12.43 13.44 3.84
N HIS A 14 12.97 13.80 2.68
CA HIS A 14 12.31 14.72 1.75
C HIS A 14 11.19 14.04 0.96
N PRO A 15 10.09 14.76 0.64
CA PRO A 15 9.04 14.26 -0.23
C PRO A 15 9.56 13.78 -1.59
N ALA A 16 9.29 12.51 -1.92
CA ALA A 16 9.60 11.90 -3.20
C ALA A 16 8.32 11.45 -3.92
N PRO A 17 8.34 11.36 -5.26
CA PRO A 17 7.23 10.77 -6.01
C PRO A 17 6.98 9.32 -5.57
N LEU A 18 5.71 8.94 -5.47
CA LEU A 18 5.34 7.57 -5.16
C LEU A 18 5.59 6.69 -6.39
N GLN A 19 6.47 5.69 -6.24
CA GLN A 19 6.77 4.76 -7.31
C GLN A 19 5.63 3.75 -7.49
N LYS A 20 5.30 3.47 -8.75
CA LYS A 20 4.22 2.55 -9.15
C LYS A 20 4.81 1.36 -9.91
N VAL A 21 4.09 0.24 -9.89
CA VAL A 21 4.31 -0.90 -10.77
C VAL A 21 3.03 -1.17 -11.56
N GLY A 22 3.17 -1.31 -12.88
CA GLY A 22 2.02 -1.26 -13.79
C GLY A 22 1.27 0.09 -13.69
N LEU A 23 -0.02 0.09 -14.04
CA LEU A 23 -0.84 1.30 -13.99
C LEU A 23 -1.34 1.70 -12.59
N PHE A 24 -1.63 0.71 -11.73
CA PHE A 24 -2.52 0.90 -10.57
C PHE A 24 -1.96 0.45 -9.22
N SER A 25 -0.77 -0.16 -9.17
CA SER A 25 -0.17 -0.66 -7.92
C SER A 25 0.99 0.23 -7.46
N PHE A 26 1.16 0.45 -6.15
CA PHE A 26 2.42 0.96 -5.62
C PHE A 26 3.50 -0.10 -5.73
N LEU A 27 4.75 0.34 -5.82
CA LEU A 27 5.90 -0.53 -5.68
C LEU A 27 5.92 -1.14 -4.26
N PRO A 28 6.21 -2.45 -4.07
CA PRO A 28 6.24 -3.08 -2.74
C PRO A 28 7.11 -2.34 -1.72
N ASP A 29 8.25 -1.79 -2.16
CA ASP A 29 9.17 -0.99 -1.34
C ASP A 29 8.50 0.23 -0.68
N ALA A 30 7.47 0.82 -1.31
CA ALA A 30 6.72 1.92 -0.70
C ALA A 30 6.02 1.47 0.59
N TYR A 31 5.47 0.25 0.63
CA TYR A 31 4.87 -0.29 1.85
C TYR A 31 5.93 -0.64 2.88
N LEU A 32 7.03 -1.27 2.47
CA LEU A 32 8.12 -1.61 3.38
C LEU A 32 8.64 -0.36 4.09
N LYS A 33 8.93 0.70 3.34
CA LYS A 33 9.32 2.01 3.89
C LYS A 33 8.26 2.59 4.81
N LEU A 34 6.98 2.52 4.44
CA LEU A 34 5.88 3.00 5.27
C LEU A 34 5.84 2.30 6.64
N PHE A 35 6.18 1.00 6.65
CA PHE A 35 6.24 0.17 7.85
C PHE A 35 7.62 0.16 8.53
N GLY A 36 8.56 1.00 8.10
CA GLY A 36 9.90 1.12 8.71
C GLY A 36 10.86 -0.02 8.35
N ILE A 37 10.54 -0.80 7.31
CA ILE A 37 11.39 -1.87 6.79
C ILE A 37 12.25 -1.28 5.68
N SER A 38 13.57 -1.25 5.90
CA SER A 38 14.55 -0.87 4.88
C SER A 38 15.26 -2.11 4.35
N ILE A 39 15.05 -2.43 3.06
CA ILE A 39 15.74 -3.55 2.41
C ILE A 39 17.27 -3.33 2.47
N GLN A 40 17.72 -2.10 2.24
CA GLN A 40 19.14 -1.75 2.33
C GLN A 40 19.70 -2.04 3.72
N ALA A 41 19.00 -1.61 4.79
CA ALA A 41 19.44 -1.85 6.16
C ALA A 41 19.50 -3.36 6.47
N ALA A 42 18.49 -4.12 6.03
CA ALA A 42 18.48 -5.58 6.20
C ALA A 42 19.69 -6.26 5.54
N PHE A 43 20.12 -5.80 4.35
CA PHE A 43 21.35 -6.30 3.73
C PHE A 43 22.63 -5.77 4.41
N ASP A 44 22.65 -4.54 4.92
CA ASP A 44 23.79 -4.00 5.68
C ASP A 44 24.01 -4.79 6.99
N ASP A 45 22.94 -5.16 7.69
CA ASP A 45 22.99 -5.90 8.97
C ASP A 45 23.64 -7.28 8.83
N ILE A 46 23.53 -7.91 7.66
CA ILE A 46 24.17 -9.20 7.33
C ILE A 46 25.48 -9.03 6.54
N GLY A 47 26.02 -7.81 6.43
CA GLY A 47 27.30 -7.52 5.77
C GLY A 47 27.25 -7.56 4.23
N LEU A 48 26.06 -7.57 3.62
CA LEU A 48 25.86 -7.69 2.17
C LEU A 48 25.41 -6.38 1.50
N GLY A 49 25.23 -5.29 2.23
CA GLY A 49 24.66 -4.07 1.67
C GLY A 49 25.51 -3.37 0.59
N ASN A 50 26.83 -3.61 0.53
CA ASN A 50 27.66 -3.22 -0.63
C ASN A 50 27.26 -3.98 -1.90
N LEU A 51 26.96 -5.27 -1.80
CA LEU A 51 26.53 -6.09 -2.94
C LEU A 51 25.13 -5.68 -3.40
N TYR A 52 24.22 -5.46 -2.46
CA TYR A 52 22.88 -4.96 -2.77
C TYR A 52 22.92 -3.60 -3.48
N ARG A 53 23.75 -2.64 -3.02
CA ARG A 53 23.95 -1.36 -3.72
C ARG A 53 24.52 -1.53 -5.13
N ARG A 54 25.48 -2.45 -5.32
CA ARG A 54 26.02 -2.76 -6.65
C ARG A 54 24.94 -3.35 -7.56
N LEU A 55 24.06 -4.20 -7.03
CA LEU A 55 22.96 -4.80 -7.78
C LEU A 55 21.97 -3.73 -8.23
N ASN A 56 21.51 -2.85 -7.31
CA ASN A 56 20.59 -1.75 -7.65
C ASN A 56 21.17 -0.84 -8.74
N ARG A 57 22.42 -0.36 -8.58
CA ARG A 57 23.07 0.51 -9.58
C ARG A 57 23.20 -0.12 -10.96
N LYS A 58 23.36 -1.44 -11.03
CA LYS A 58 23.47 -2.20 -12.29
C LYS A 58 22.12 -2.55 -12.89
N SER A 59 21.06 -2.44 -12.11
CA SER A 59 19.68 -2.68 -12.53
C SER A 59 18.99 -1.39 -13.00
N ASP A 60 19.61 -0.22 -12.77
CA ASP A 60 19.16 1.06 -13.28
C ASP A 60 19.35 1.17 -14.81
N THR A 61 18.57 2.07 -15.43
CA THR A 61 18.49 2.41 -16.88
C THR A 61 19.53 1.73 -17.78
N GLN A 62 19.07 0.72 -18.54
CA GLN A 62 19.85 -0.21 -19.37
C GLN A 62 20.72 -1.21 -18.59
N PRO A 63 20.07 -2.17 -17.89
CA PRO A 63 20.79 -3.18 -17.12
C PRO A 63 21.70 -4.02 -18.02
N ASN A 64 22.96 -4.16 -17.61
CA ASN A 64 23.85 -5.15 -18.21
C ASN A 64 23.55 -6.50 -17.55
N GLU A 65 22.73 -7.32 -18.22
CA GLU A 65 22.22 -8.60 -17.72
C GLU A 65 23.34 -9.48 -17.14
N LYS A 66 24.45 -9.64 -17.86
CA LYS A 66 25.60 -10.44 -17.38
C LYS A 66 26.20 -9.91 -16.08
N LEU A 67 26.29 -8.58 -15.92
CA LEU A 67 26.80 -7.97 -14.70
C LEU A 67 25.80 -8.02 -13.55
N VAL A 68 24.50 -7.97 -13.85
CA VAL A 68 23.41 -8.14 -12.88
C VAL A 68 23.42 -9.59 -12.38
N GLU A 69 23.35 -10.57 -13.27
CA GLU A 69 23.42 -12.01 -12.97
C GLU A 69 24.65 -12.36 -12.14
N ARG A 70 25.83 -11.87 -12.51
CA ARG A 70 27.06 -12.10 -11.74
C ARG A 70 26.99 -11.53 -10.32
N THR A 71 26.40 -10.35 -10.16
CA THR A 71 26.29 -9.71 -8.83
C THR A 71 25.23 -10.39 -7.98
N LEU A 72 24.12 -10.82 -8.61
CA LEU A 72 23.08 -11.59 -7.97
C LEU A 72 23.62 -12.95 -7.51
N SER A 73 24.39 -13.65 -8.35
CA SER A 73 25.08 -14.88 -8.00
C SER A 73 25.99 -14.72 -6.77
N GLU A 74 26.80 -13.67 -6.75
CA GLU A 74 27.69 -13.35 -5.62
C GLU A 74 26.90 -13.04 -4.33
N LEU A 75 25.74 -12.40 -4.45
CA LEU A 75 24.85 -12.12 -3.32
C LEU A 75 24.19 -13.39 -2.79
N LEU A 76 23.59 -14.19 -3.67
CA LEU A 76 22.90 -15.43 -3.33
C LEU A 76 23.84 -16.47 -2.71
N SER A 77 25.10 -16.53 -3.13
CA SER A 77 26.09 -17.46 -2.56
C SER A 77 26.50 -17.10 -1.13
N LYS A 78 26.22 -15.88 -0.68
CA LYS A 78 26.55 -15.38 0.67
C LYS A 78 25.33 -15.29 1.58
N LEU A 79 24.14 -15.57 1.06
CA LEU A 79 22.95 -15.76 1.88
C LEU A 79 22.99 -17.17 2.46
N ASP A 80 23.18 -17.25 3.77
CA ASP A 80 22.96 -18.48 4.52
C ASP A 80 21.54 -18.99 4.25
N GLU A 81 21.37 -20.31 4.09
CA GLU A 81 20.05 -20.93 3.98
C GLU A 81 19.59 -21.31 5.38
N PRO A 82 18.75 -20.50 6.05
CA PRO A 82 18.04 -20.99 7.21
C PRO A 82 17.18 -22.20 6.80
N LYS A 83 16.93 -23.10 7.76
CA LYS A 83 16.08 -24.29 7.54
C LYS A 83 14.69 -23.95 6.99
N ASP A 84 14.23 -22.73 7.23
CA ASP A 84 12.91 -22.21 6.84
C ASP A 84 13.02 -21.14 5.73
N ALA A 85 14.06 -21.21 4.88
CA ALA A 85 14.20 -20.31 3.74
C ALA A 85 13.01 -20.47 2.78
N PRO A 86 12.44 -19.36 2.26
CA PRO A 86 11.37 -19.43 1.27
C PRO A 86 11.78 -20.19 0.01
N GLU A 87 10.85 -20.93 -0.60
CA GLU A 87 11.10 -21.71 -1.84
C GLU A 87 11.64 -20.83 -2.97
N LEU A 88 11.22 -19.56 -3.02
CA LEU A 88 11.72 -18.56 -3.95
C LEU A 88 13.25 -18.43 -3.93
N LEU A 89 13.90 -18.54 -2.76
CA LEU A 89 15.36 -18.43 -2.67
C LEU A 89 16.05 -19.59 -3.40
N ALA A 90 15.52 -20.80 -3.27
CA ALA A 90 16.02 -21.98 -3.97
C ALA A 90 15.84 -21.83 -5.50
N ASP A 91 14.67 -21.36 -5.93
CA ASP A 91 14.39 -21.09 -7.34
C ASP A 91 15.31 -20.01 -7.93
N LEU A 92 15.58 -18.93 -7.19
CA LEU A 92 16.54 -17.90 -7.61
C LEU A 92 17.96 -18.47 -7.76
N LYS A 93 18.41 -19.32 -6.83
CA LYS A 93 19.72 -19.98 -6.93
C LYS A 93 19.80 -20.91 -8.13
N LEU A 94 18.76 -21.70 -8.39
CA LEU A 94 18.68 -22.57 -9.56
C LEU A 94 18.65 -21.78 -10.88
N ALA A 95 17.87 -20.70 -10.94
CA ALA A 95 17.76 -19.83 -12.11
C ALA A 95 19.12 -19.21 -12.47
N VAL A 96 19.83 -18.65 -11.49
CA VAL A 96 21.19 -18.10 -11.67
C VAL A 96 22.22 -19.20 -11.99
N GLY A 97 21.98 -20.43 -11.55
CA GLY A 97 22.75 -21.62 -11.93
C GLY A 97 22.50 -22.14 -13.36
N GLY A 98 21.62 -21.49 -14.13
CA GLY A 98 21.30 -21.87 -15.52
C GLY A 98 20.14 -22.87 -15.67
N CYS A 99 19.33 -23.07 -14.63
CA CYS A 99 18.12 -23.88 -14.76
C CYS A 99 17.00 -23.07 -15.45
N GLU A 100 16.77 -23.34 -16.73
CA GLU A 100 15.73 -22.65 -17.52
C GLU A 100 14.32 -22.75 -16.90
N HIS A 101 13.96 -23.90 -16.34
CA HIS A 101 12.64 -24.06 -15.68
C HIS A 101 12.52 -23.18 -14.42
N ALA A 102 13.59 -23.02 -13.65
CA ALA A 102 13.57 -22.13 -12.48
C ALA A 102 13.57 -20.66 -12.91
N LYS A 103 14.30 -20.34 -13.99
CA LYS A 103 14.29 -19.01 -14.61
C LYS A 103 12.88 -18.63 -15.09
N GLU A 104 12.20 -19.51 -15.81
CA GLU A 104 10.82 -19.30 -16.25
C GLU A 104 9.87 -19.06 -15.07
N ARG A 105 9.99 -19.85 -13.98
CA ARG A 105 9.18 -19.64 -12.76
C ARG A 105 9.41 -18.26 -12.16
N VAL A 106 10.67 -17.86 -11.98
CA VAL A 106 11.03 -16.54 -11.43
C VAL A 106 10.54 -15.41 -12.34
N GLU A 107 10.68 -15.55 -13.66
CA GLU A 107 10.23 -14.54 -14.63
C GLU A 107 8.70 -14.39 -14.70
N CYS A 108 7.94 -15.40 -14.29
CA CYS A 108 6.48 -15.32 -14.20
C CYS A 108 5.95 -14.57 -12.96
N LEU A 109 6.83 -14.27 -11.98
CA LEU A 109 6.46 -13.58 -10.76
C LEU A 109 6.39 -12.07 -10.96
N THR A 110 5.38 -11.46 -10.35
CA THR A 110 5.32 -10.00 -10.20
C THR A 110 6.18 -9.51 -9.02
N LEU A 111 6.35 -8.20 -8.87
CA LEU A 111 7.09 -7.64 -7.73
C LEU A 111 6.37 -7.89 -6.39
N VAL A 112 5.04 -7.79 -6.37
CA VAL A 112 4.19 -8.12 -5.23
C VAL A 112 4.28 -9.61 -4.90
N GLU A 113 4.17 -10.49 -5.90
CA GLU A 113 4.30 -11.95 -5.67
C GLU A 113 5.70 -12.28 -5.10
N THR A 114 6.75 -11.71 -5.69
CA THR A 114 8.14 -11.85 -5.21
C THR A 114 8.28 -11.37 -3.76
N ALA A 115 7.65 -10.25 -3.41
CA ALA A 115 7.67 -9.74 -2.04
C ALA A 115 6.94 -10.69 -1.08
N LEU A 116 5.73 -11.15 -1.42
CA LEU A 116 4.95 -12.06 -0.57
C LEU A 116 5.69 -13.38 -0.31
N LEU A 117 6.25 -13.99 -1.36
CA LEU A 117 7.04 -15.21 -1.26
C LEU A 117 8.33 -14.98 -0.46
N SER A 118 9.01 -13.84 -0.63
CA SER A 118 10.18 -13.47 0.18
C SER A 118 9.88 -13.36 1.68
N PHE A 119 8.63 -13.04 2.05
CA PHE A 119 8.16 -13.04 3.44
C PHE A 119 7.56 -14.39 3.88
N GLY A 120 7.72 -15.44 3.09
CA GLY A 120 7.23 -16.78 3.38
C GLY A 120 5.72 -16.93 3.31
N ASN A 121 5.01 -16.07 2.55
CA ASN A 121 3.57 -16.22 2.34
C ASN A 121 3.33 -16.99 1.06
N GLU A 122 2.97 -18.26 1.19
CA GLU A 122 2.73 -19.12 0.03
C GLU A 122 1.37 -18.85 -0.63
N PRO A 123 1.20 -19.11 -1.94
CA PRO A 123 -0.03 -18.78 -2.67
C PRO A 123 -1.32 -19.32 -2.04
N HIS A 124 -1.25 -20.53 -1.47
CA HIS A 124 -2.38 -21.18 -0.81
C HIS A 124 -2.78 -20.48 0.51
N GLU A 125 -1.88 -19.71 1.12
CA GLU A 125 -2.09 -18.95 2.35
C GLU A 125 -2.55 -17.51 2.09
N TRP A 126 -2.53 -17.07 0.83
CA TRP A 126 -2.90 -15.70 0.47
C TRP A 126 -4.35 -15.41 0.84
N GLY A 127 -4.56 -14.44 1.74
CA GLY A 127 -5.87 -13.88 2.03
C GLY A 127 -6.30 -12.86 0.98
N ARG A 128 -7.52 -12.33 1.10
CA ARG A 128 -8.06 -11.35 0.14
C ARG A 128 -7.14 -10.16 -0.06
N ARG A 129 -6.50 -9.66 1.00
CA ARG A 129 -5.60 -8.51 0.91
C ARG A 129 -4.35 -8.81 0.06
N HIS A 130 -3.84 -10.03 0.10
CA HIS A 130 -2.67 -10.44 -0.70
C HIS A 130 -3.11 -10.59 -2.16
N CYS A 131 -4.19 -11.33 -2.39
CA CYS A 131 -4.79 -11.54 -3.71
C CYS A 131 -5.19 -10.23 -4.41
N HIS A 132 -5.69 -9.23 -3.66
CA HIS A 132 -5.99 -7.91 -4.19
C HIS A 132 -4.76 -7.26 -4.83
N LEU A 133 -3.63 -7.22 -4.12
CA LEU A 133 -2.40 -6.61 -4.65
C LEU A 133 -1.83 -7.40 -5.84
N VAL A 134 -1.86 -8.74 -5.77
CA VAL A 134 -1.41 -9.60 -6.88
C VAL A 134 -2.22 -9.32 -8.14
N LEU A 135 -3.55 -9.32 -8.05
CA LEU A 135 -4.40 -9.01 -9.21
C LEU A 135 -4.24 -7.57 -9.70
N LEU A 136 -4.05 -6.62 -8.78
CA LEU A 136 -3.85 -5.21 -9.11
C LEU A 136 -2.56 -5.01 -9.91
N GLU A 137 -1.45 -5.65 -9.50
CA GLU A 137 -0.20 -5.58 -10.25
C GLU A 137 -0.30 -6.36 -11.58
N ARG A 138 -0.77 -7.60 -11.56
CA ARG A 138 -0.86 -8.43 -12.78
C ARG A 138 -1.72 -7.76 -13.85
N GLY A 139 -2.94 -7.34 -13.48
CA GLY A 139 -3.83 -6.64 -14.40
C GLY A 139 -3.30 -5.25 -14.78
N GLY A 140 -2.70 -4.52 -13.84
CA GLY A 140 -2.11 -3.21 -14.10
C GLY A 140 -0.91 -3.27 -15.04
N ARG A 141 -0.09 -4.33 -15.00
CA ARG A 141 1.05 -4.55 -15.91
C ARG A 141 0.59 -4.95 -17.30
N TYR A 142 -0.38 -5.85 -17.39
CA TYR A 142 -0.96 -6.25 -18.68
C TYR A 142 -1.59 -5.06 -19.41
N ALA A 143 -2.42 -4.27 -18.71
CA ALA A 143 -2.99 -3.06 -19.28
C ALA A 143 -1.93 -2.02 -19.68
N HIS A 144 -0.88 -1.84 -18.87
CA HIS A 144 0.25 -0.96 -19.21
C HIS A 144 0.94 -1.42 -20.50
N GLN A 145 1.17 -2.73 -20.67
CA GLN A 145 1.80 -3.30 -21.85
C GLN A 145 0.96 -3.06 -23.11
N LEU A 146 -0.35 -3.31 -23.05
CA LEU A 146 -1.26 -3.05 -24.17
C LEU A 146 -1.21 -1.59 -24.62
N PHE A 147 -1.23 -0.64 -23.69
CA PHE A 147 -1.02 0.78 -24.02
C PHE A 147 0.37 1.05 -24.62
N ALA A 148 1.43 0.45 -24.07
CA ALA A 148 2.79 0.64 -24.55
C ALA A 148 3.02 0.09 -25.96
N THR A 149 2.29 -0.96 -26.35
CA THR A 149 2.32 -1.54 -27.70
C THR A 149 1.33 -0.88 -28.67
N GLY A 150 0.61 0.17 -28.24
CA GLY A 150 -0.35 0.92 -29.05
C GLY A 150 -1.75 0.31 -29.12
N ASP A 151 -2.03 -0.77 -28.40
CA ASP A 151 -3.37 -1.37 -28.29
C ASP A 151 -4.18 -0.73 -27.14
N SER A 152 -4.46 0.57 -27.28
CA SER A 152 -5.24 1.31 -26.29
C SER A 152 -6.68 0.78 -26.17
N ALA A 153 -7.27 0.29 -27.28
CA ALA A 153 -8.62 -0.26 -27.26
C ALA A 153 -8.67 -1.56 -26.45
N GLY A 154 -7.77 -2.51 -26.72
CA GLY A 154 -7.64 -3.74 -25.95
C GLY A 154 -7.32 -3.48 -24.48
N ALA A 155 -6.50 -2.48 -24.17
CA ALA A 155 -6.24 -2.08 -22.78
C ALA A 155 -7.52 -1.66 -22.05
N ILE A 156 -8.36 -0.84 -22.69
CA ILE A 156 -9.62 -0.34 -22.11
C ILE A 156 -10.62 -1.48 -21.94
N ASP A 157 -10.77 -2.33 -22.95
CA ASP A 157 -11.67 -3.49 -22.90
C ASP A 157 -11.25 -4.45 -21.79
N TYR A 158 -9.93 -4.71 -21.66
CA TYR A 158 -9.38 -5.50 -20.58
C TYR A 158 -9.69 -4.91 -19.21
N ILE A 159 -9.39 -3.62 -18.97
CA ILE A 159 -9.67 -2.97 -17.68
C ILE A 159 -11.16 -3.04 -17.35
N SER A 160 -12.02 -2.82 -18.35
CA SER A 160 -13.48 -2.83 -18.21
C SER A 160 -14.06 -4.22 -17.90
N ALA A 161 -13.43 -5.27 -18.43
CA ALA A 161 -13.81 -6.65 -18.18
C ALA A 161 -13.17 -7.25 -16.92
N HIS A 162 -12.01 -6.74 -16.49
CA HIS A 162 -11.25 -7.35 -15.41
C HIS A 162 -12.02 -7.29 -14.07
N PRO A 163 -12.17 -8.43 -13.36
CA PRO A 163 -13.01 -8.51 -12.15
C PRO A 163 -12.70 -7.46 -11.08
N LEU A 164 -11.41 -7.12 -10.89
CA LEU A 164 -10.97 -6.09 -9.94
C LEU A 164 -10.89 -4.69 -10.55
N LEU A 165 -10.38 -4.52 -11.78
CA LEU A 165 -10.00 -3.21 -12.28
C LEU A 165 -11.21 -2.40 -12.74
N LYS A 166 -12.29 -3.08 -13.16
CA LYS A 166 -13.55 -2.42 -13.51
C LYS A 166 -14.13 -1.57 -12.38
N ALA A 167 -13.85 -1.92 -11.12
CA ALA A 167 -14.32 -1.17 -9.95
C ALA A 167 -13.62 0.18 -9.77
N LEU A 168 -12.52 0.42 -10.49
CA LEU A 168 -11.80 1.70 -10.55
C LEU A 168 -12.36 2.66 -11.61
N LEU A 169 -13.22 2.16 -12.50
CA LEU A 169 -13.77 2.95 -13.60
C LEU A 169 -15.03 3.71 -13.16
N TRP A 170 -15.14 4.93 -13.65
CA TRP A 170 -16.37 5.71 -13.71
C TRP A 170 -16.58 6.21 -15.14
N PRO A 171 -17.80 6.61 -15.55
CA PRO A 171 -18.11 6.92 -16.94
C PRO A 171 -17.10 7.88 -17.60
N GLU A 172 -16.76 8.96 -16.91
CA GLU A 172 -15.83 9.97 -17.40
C GLU A 172 -14.38 9.46 -17.47
N ALA A 173 -13.99 8.50 -16.62
CA ALA A 173 -12.67 7.88 -16.72
C ALA A 173 -12.53 7.02 -17.97
N VAL A 174 -13.59 6.29 -18.33
CA VAL A 174 -13.59 5.49 -19.58
C VAL A 174 -13.43 6.41 -20.79
N GLU A 175 -14.13 7.53 -20.80
CA GLU A 175 -14.00 8.54 -21.86
C GLU A 175 -12.60 9.16 -21.91
N ALA A 176 -11.99 9.43 -20.76
CA ALA A 176 -10.62 9.93 -20.69
C ALA A 176 -9.60 8.90 -21.20
N LEU A 177 -9.77 7.62 -20.87
CA LEU A 177 -8.93 6.54 -21.39
C LEU A 177 -9.01 6.43 -22.91
N ARG A 178 -10.22 6.51 -23.48
CA ARG A 178 -10.45 6.46 -24.94
C ARG A 178 -9.80 7.62 -25.69
N LYS A 179 -9.73 8.80 -25.07
CA LYS A 179 -9.19 10.03 -25.68
C LYS A 179 -7.70 10.21 -25.49
N ALA A 180 -7.05 9.38 -24.67
CA ALA A 180 -5.66 9.57 -24.35
C ALA A 180 -4.75 9.29 -25.55
N THR A 181 -3.82 10.22 -25.79
CA THR A 181 -2.86 10.15 -26.90
C THR A 181 -1.56 9.46 -26.52
N SER A 182 -1.31 9.26 -25.22
CA SER A 182 -0.11 8.60 -24.70
C SER A 182 -0.35 8.11 -23.27
N LEU A 183 0.53 7.21 -22.80
CA LEU A 183 0.57 6.78 -21.40
C LEU A 183 0.85 7.94 -20.43
N ASP A 184 1.69 8.90 -20.83
CA ASP A 184 2.00 10.06 -20.00
C ASP A 184 0.75 10.94 -19.77
N ALA A 185 -0.11 11.08 -20.77
CA ALA A 185 -1.38 11.80 -20.63
C ALA A 185 -2.33 11.12 -19.64
N LEU A 186 -2.18 9.80 -19.42
CA LEU A 186 -2.96 9.04 -18.46
C LEU A 186 -2.39 9.10 -17.04
N HIS A 187 -1.24 9.71 -16.82
CA HIS A 187 -0.59 9.70 -15.51
C HIS A 187 -1.46 10.27 -14.38
N PRO A 188 -2.15 11.41 -14.54
CA PRO A 188 -3.01 11.95 -13.48
C PRO A 188 -4.21 11.05 -13.16
N LEU A 189 -4.85 10.49 -14.19
CA LEU A 189 -5.97 9.57 -14.06
C LEU A 189 -5.57 8.25 -13.40
N THR A 190 -4.52 7.60 -13.90
CA THR A 190 -4.02 6.34 -13.34
C THR A 190 -3.53 6.52 -11.91
N THR A 191 -2.99 7.69 -11.56
CA THR A 191 -2.65 8.01 -10.16
C THR A 191 -3.89 8.12 -9.28
N ALA A 192 -4.96 8.75 -9.76
CA ALA A 192 -6.22 8.82 -9.03
C ALA A 192 -6.83 7.41 -8.81
N MET A 193 -6.79 6.56 -9.84
CA MET A 193 -7.20 5.14 -9.75
C MET A 193 -6.28 4.33 -8.83
N THR A 194 -4.97 4.58 -8.84
CA THR A 194 -4.02 3.94 -7.93
C THR A 194 -4.41 4.23 -6.48
N LEU A 195 -4.69 5.49 -6.13
CA LEU A 195 -5.13 5.85 -4.78
C LEU A 195 -6.44 5.14 -4.38
N ASP A 196 -7.40 5.00 -5.30
CA ASP A 196 -8.67 4.28 -5.07
C ASP A 196 -8.48 2.78 -4.91
N ALA A 197 -7.61 2.16 -5.71
CA ALA A 197 -7.27 0.75 -5.60
C ALA A 197 -6.67 0.42 -4.23
N HIS A 198 -5.83 1.31 -3.69
CA HIS A 198 -5.20 1.10 -2.38
C HIS A 198 -6.16 1.32 -1.22
N LEU A 199 -7.22 2.13 -1.43
CA LEU A 199 -8.36 2.16 -0.51
C LEU A 199 -9.15 0.84 -0.56
N GLY A 200 -9.26 0.22 -1.74
CA GLY A 200 -9.82 -1.12 -1.93
C GLY A 200 -9.00 -2.23 -1.26
N TRP A 201 -7.67 -2.15 -1.34
CA TRP A 201 -6.78 -3.05 -0.61
C TRP A 201 -6.95 -2.92 0.90
N LEU A 202 -7.10 -1.70 1.43
CA LEU A 202 -7.39 -1.47 2.86
C LEU A 202 -8.70 -2.11 3.30
N ALA A 203 -9.75 -2.07 2.47
CA ALA A 203 -11.01 -2.74 2.75
C ALA A 203 -10.85 -4.27 2.77
N ALA A 204 -10.10 -4.84 1.82
CA ALA A 204 -9.78 -6.27 1.81
C ALA A 204 -9.00 -6.70 3.06
N TRP A 205 -8.04 -5.88 3.49
CA TRP A 205 -7.29 -6.11 4.73
C TRP A 205 -8.18 -6.03 5.98
N ASP A 206 -9.10 -5.07 6.06
CA ASP A 206 -9.99 -4.96 7.21
C ASP A 206 -10.90 -6.18 7.37
N LEU A 207 -11.47 -6.66 6.26
CA LEU A 207 -12.30 -7.88 6.24
C LEU A 207 -11.50 -9.12 6.63
N ASP A 208 -10.31 -9.31 6.05
CA ASP A 208 -9.41 -10.42 6.42
C ASP A 208 -9.05 -10.37 7.92
N SER A 209 -8.78 -9.18 8.43
CA SER A 209 -8.45 -8.96 9.84
C SER A 209 -9.63 -9.32 10.74
N ALA A 210 -10.82 -8.78 10.44
CA ALA A 210 -12.03 -9.03 11.22
C ALA A 210 -12.38 -10.52 11.28
N GLU A 211 -12.36 -11.23 10.15
CA GLU A 211 -12.67 -12.66 10.08
C GLU A 211 -11.67 -13.52 10.85
N LYS A 212 -10.36 -13.30 10.65
CA LYS A 212 -9.31 -14.05 11.38
C LYS A 212 -9.41 -13.90 12.89
N ARG A 213 -10.07 -12.84 13.36
CA ARG A 213 -10.23 -12.49 14.78
C ARG A 213 -11.64 -12.78 15.31
N GLY A 214 -12.56 -13.25 14.47
CA GLY A 214 -13.96 -13.44 14.85
C GLY A 214 -14.66 -12.14 15.27
N LEU A 215 -14.24 -10.99 14.74
CA LEU A 215 -14.87 -9.71 15.04
C LEU A 215 -16.19 -9.56 14.25
N PRO A 216 -17.22 -8.96 14.86
CA PRO A 216 -18.54 -8.83 14.22
C PRO A 216 -18.55 -7.86 13.04
N GLU A 217 -17.59 -6.92 13.00
CA GLU A 217 -17.52 -5.89 11.97
C GLU A 217 -16.06 -5.51 11.64
N PRO A 218 -15.79 -5.00 10.43
CA PRO A 218 -14.52 -4.35 10.07
C PRO A 218 -14.22 -3.14 10.98
N GLN A 219 -12.96 -2.90 11.30
CA GLN A 219 -12.52 -1.96 12.35
C GLN A 219 -11.81 -0.70 11.83
N PHE A 220 -11.44 -0.64 10.56
CA PHE A 220 -10.69 0.46 9.97
C PHE A 220 -11.59 1.62 9.54
N ALA A 221 -12.90 1.41 9.37
CA ALA A 221 -13.87 2.46 9.06
C ALA A 221 -13.75 3.68 10.00
N ARG A 222 -13.41 3.45 11.28
CA ARG A 222 -13.24 4.49 12.30
C ARG A 222 -12.05 5.42 12.06
N LEU A 223 -11.10 4.99 11.22
CA LEU A 223 -9.89 5.70 10.86
C LEU A 223 -10.03 6.52 9.58
N ILE A 224 -11.15 6.37 8.86
CA ILE A 224 -11.42 7.05 7.59
C ILE A 224 -11.88 8.49 7.89
N PRO A 225 -11.14 9.52 7.41
CA PRO A 225 -11.59 10.91 7.48
C PRO A 225 -12.92 11.09 6.76
N SER A 226 -13.84 11.85 7.35
CA SER A 226 -15.17 12.08 6.79
C SER A 226 -15.73 13.42 7.24
N LYS A 227 -16.72 13.92 6.51
CA LYS A 227 -17.43 15.16 6.85
C LYS A 227 -18.14 15.12 8.21
N ALA A 228 -18.44 13.93 8.74
CA ALA A 228 -18.99 13.76 10.08
C ALA A 228 -17.97 14.08 11.19
N LYS A 229 -16.67 14.06 10.87
CA LYS A 229 -15.56 14.39 11.77
C LYS A 229 -14.63 15.40 11.08
N PRO A 230 -15.10 16.62 10.82
CA PRO A 230 -14.41 17.57 9.95
C PRO A 230 -13.02 17.93 10.51
N GLY A 231 -12.02 17.93 9.64
CA GLY A 231 -10.65 18.31 10.01
C GLY A 231 -9.86 17.22 10.74
N ARG A 232 -10.43 16.01 10.89
CA ARG A 232 -9.77 14.87 11.56
C ARG A 232 -9.14 13.94 10.52
N ASN A 233 -7.81 13.85 10.54
CA ASN A 233 -7.06 12.89 9.73
C ASN A 233 -6.96 11.51 10.42
N SER A 234 -6.46 10.50 9.72
CA SER A 234 -6.32 9.12 10.24
C SER A 234 -5.47 9.05 11.51
N THR A 235 -4.43 9.87 11.64
CA THR A 235 -3.60 9.99 12.85
C THR A 235 -4.42 10.38 14.07
N SER A 236 -5.21 11.44 13.95
CA SER A 236 -6.05 11.92 15.04
C SER A 236 -7.17 10.93 15.40
N LEU A 237 -7.66 10.17 14.40
CA LEU A 237 -8.69 9.15 14.59
C LEU A 237 -8.12 7.89 15.25
N LEU A 238 -6.89 7.51 14.91
CA LEU A 238 -6.15 6.45 15.61
C LEU A 238 -5.93 6.81 17.07
N PHE A 239 -5.60 8.07 17.38
CA PHE A 239 -5.46 8.52 18.75
C PHE A 239 -6.79 8.51 19.53
N ASP A 240 -7.91 8.83 18.88
CA ASP A 240 -9.23 8.68 19.50
C ASP A 240 -9.54 7.20 19.82
N GLU A 241 -9.16 6.28 18.94
CA GLU A 241 -9.31 4.84 19.17
C GLU A 241 -8.42 4.35 20.33
N LEU A 242 -7.20 4.85 20.44
CA LEU A 242 -6.33 4.58 21.59
C LEU A 242 -6.96 5.06 22.90
N LYS A 243 -7.42 6.32 22.97
CA LYS A 243 -8.14 6.85 24.15
C LYS A 243 -9.34 5.99 24.52
N ARG A 244 -10.13 5.57 23.53
CA ARG A 244 -11.29 4.71 23.72
C ARG A 244 -10.92 3.37 24.35
N ARG A 245 -9.81 2.75 23.93
CA ARG A 245 -9.30 1.47 24.48
C ARG A 245 -8.82 1.61 25.91
N ILE A 246 -8.11 2.70 26.21
CA ILE A 246 -7.65 3.00 27.56
C ILE A 246 -8.85 3.33 28.49
N GLY A 247 -9.96 3.80 27.93
CA GLY A 247 -11.15 4.20 28.70
C GLY A 247 -11.09 5.65 29.17
N VAL A 248 -10.46 6.52 28.38
CA VAL A 248 -10.27 7.94 28.70
C VAL A 248 -10.85 8.85 27.63
N THR A 249 -11.19 10.08 28.01
CA THR A 249 -11.82 11.06 27.12
C THR A 249 -10.89 12.23 26.79
N THR A 250 -9.99 12.60 27.70
CA THR A 250 -9.05 13.71 27.55
C THR A 250 -7.64 13.22 27.22
N VAL A 251 -6.79 14.14 26.72
CA VAL A 251 -5.37 13.87 26.47
C VAL A 251 -4.60 13.76 27.79
N ALA A 252 -4.96 14.54 28.81
CA ALA A 252 -4.30 14.52 30.12
C ALA A 252 -4.55 13.17 30.84
N ASP A 253 -5.80 12.68 30.77
CA ASP A 253 -6.21 11.41 31.35
C ASP A 253 -5.38 10.21 30.85
N VAL A 254 -4.80 10.29 29.65
CA VAL A 254 -3.92 9.25 29.10
C VAL A 254 -2.66 9.09 29.97
N LEU A 255 -2.13 10.18 30.55
CA LEU A 255 -0.98 10.10 31.45
C LEU A 255 -1.41 9.75 32.87
N ASP A 256 -2.54 10.31 33.33
CA ASP A 256 -2.93 10.24 34.74
C ASP A 256 -3.55 8.89 35.17
N LYS A 257 -4.09 8.10 34.22
CA LYS A 257 -4.82 6.85 34.51
C LYS A 257 -4.03 5.58 34.18
N GLY A 258 -2.72 5.70 33.97
CA GLY A 258 -1.81 4.58 33.77
C GLY A 258 -1.57 3.78 35.05
N LYS A 259 -1.13 2.53 34.90
CA LYS A 259 -0.56 1.71 36.00
C LYS A 259 0.94 1.95 36.18
N GLY A 260 1.56 2.74 35.30
CA GLY A 260 2.92 3.22 35.36
C GLY A 260 3.06 4.51 34.56
N ASP A 261 4.23 5.16 34.64
CA ASP A 261 4.51 6.41 33.94
C ASP A 261 4.98 6.13 32.50
N PRO A 262 4.16 6.40 31.47
CA PRO A 262 4.61 6.19 30.09
C PRO A 262 5.68 7.24 29.73
N PRO A 263 6.72 6.88 28.97
CA PRO A 263 7.81 7.78 28.58
C PRO A 263 7.38 8.71 27.43
N VAL A 264 6.28 9.45 27.59
CA VAL A 264 5.72 10.34 26.57
C VAL A 264 5.27 11.66 27.18
N GLU A 265 5.72 12.76 26.59
CA GLU A 265 5.31 14.10 27.00
C GLU A 265 3.88 14.41 26.55
N ILE A 266 3.14 15.15 27.38
CA ILE A 266 1.77 15.59 27.06
C ILE A 266 1.69 16.36 25.73
N GLY A 267 2.72 17.15 25.40
CA GLY A 267 2.81 17.87 24.13
C GLY A 267 2.82 16.94 22.91
N THR A 268 3.43 15.76 23.02
CA THR A 268 3.41 14.72 21.98
C THR A 268 2.00 14.17 21.81
N LEU A 269 1.30 13.88 22.90
CA LEU A 269 -0.08 13.39 22.85
C LEU A 269 -1.05 14.43 22.23
N TYR A 270 -0.88 15.72 22.53
CA TYR A 270 -1.63 16.78 21.85
C TYR A 270 -1.32 16.86 20.34
N ARG A 271 -0.08 16.61 19.93
CA ARG A 271 0.31 16.54 18.52
C ARG A 271 -0.31 15.33 17.81
N TRP A 272 -0.46 14.19 18.48
CA TRP A 272 -1.18 13.02 17.96
C TRP A 272 -2.68 13.30 17.86
N SER A 273 -3.28 13.84 18.93
CA SER A 273 -4.70 14.22 18.98
C SER A 273 -5.10 15.22 17.89
N SER A 274 -4.23 16.19 17.60
CA SER A 274 -4.44 17.16 16.50
C SER A 274 -4.06 16.62 15.11
N GLY A 275 -3.54 15.39 15.03
CA GLY A 275 -3.12 14.76 13.78
C GLY A 275 -1.82 15.31 13.19
N LYS A 276 -1.11 16.19 13.91
CA LYS A 276 0.11 16.86 13.43
C LYS A 276 1.33 15.94 13.38
N HIS A 277 1.40 14.91 14.22
CA HIS A 277 2.52 13.95 14.22
C HIS A 277 1.96 12.54 14.32
N PHE A 278 2.45 11.66 13.46
CA PHE A 278 2.11 10.24 13.54
C PHE A 278 2.83 9.61 14.74
N PRO A 279 2.16 8.79 15.57
CA PRO A 279 2.81 8.08 16.67
C PRO A 279 3.90 7.13 16.17
N ASP A 280 5.06 7.05 16.83
CA ASP A 280 6.03 5.99 16.57
C ASP A 280 5.61 4.70 17.30
N THR A 281 6.05 3.55 16.79
CA THR A 281 5.65 2.24 17.31
C THR A 281 6.17 2.00 18.73
N GLY A 282 7.35 2.52 19.07
CA GLY A 282 7.96 2.37 20.39
C GLY A 282 7.14 3.07 21.47
N THR A 283 6.82 4.35 21.25
CA THR A 283 6.02 5.15 22.19
C THR A 283 4.59 4.60 22.32
N VAL A 284 3.95 4.17 21.23
CA VAL A 284 2.62 3.54 21.31
C VAL A 284 2.68 2.26 22.14
N SER A 285 3.69 1.41 21.92
CA SER A 285 3.84 0.15 22.66
C SER A 285 4.10 0.40 24.15
N ALA A 286 4.97 1.35 24.49
CA ALA A 286 5.25 1.73 25.87
C ALA A 286 4.00 2.29 26.58
N LEU A 287 3.21 3.11 25.87
CA LEU A 287 1.95 3.64 26.39
C LEU A 287 0.92 2.52 26.59
N MET A 288 0.76 1.60 25.65
CA MET A 288 -0.11 0.44 25.81
C MET A 288 0.29 -0.41 27.02
N ALA A 289 1.58 -0.67 27.21
CA ALA A 289 2.11 -1.39 28.36
C ALA A 289 1.82 -0.69 29.69
N ALA A 290 1.98 0.64 29.74
CA ALA A 290 1.65 1.45 30.91
C ALA A 290 0.16 1.35 31.32
N HIS A 291 -0.74 1.05 30.37
CA HIS A 291 -2.17 0.79 30.64
C HIS A 291 -2.53 -0.69 30.73
N GLY A 292 -1.56 -1.60 30.66
CA GLY A 292 -1.76 -3.05 30.70
C GLY A 292 -2.50 -3.62 29.47
N LEU A 293 -2.37 -2.94 28.33
CA LEU A 293 -2.95 -3.32 27.03
C LEU A 293 -1.94 -4.07 26.13
N ASP A 294 -0.72 -4.31 26.61
CA ASP A 294 0.38 -5.00 25.90
C ASP A 294 0.24 -6.53 25.87
N LYS A 295 -0.80 -7.08 26.48
CA LYS A 295 -0.95 -8.53 26.68
C LYS A 295 -1.42 -9.30 25.45
N ASP A 296 -1.94 -8.61 24.44
CA ASP A 296 -2.38 -9.24 23.19
C ASP A 296 -1.40 -8.90 22.04
N PRO A 297 -0.48 -9.81 21.67
CA PRO A 297 0.36 -9.62 20.49
C PRO A 297 -0.46 -9.58 19.19
N LYS A 298 -1.72 -10.00 19.25
CA LYS A 298 -2.70 -9.81 18.19
C LYS A 298 -3.57 -8.59 18.52
N ASP A 299 -3.15 -7.52 19.18
CA ASP A 299 -4.05 -6.36 19.34
C ASP A 299 -4.44 -5.77 17.96
N ILE A 300 -5.73 -5.46 17.78
CA ILE A 300 -6.26 -4.86 16.54
C ILE A 300 -5.72 -3.43 16.35
N LEU A 301 -5.27 -2.77 17.42
CA LEU A 301 -4.65 -1.45 17.39
C LEU A 301 -3.37 -1.45 16.55
N CYS A 302 -2.59 -2.53 16.54
CA CYS A 302 -1.43 -2.64 15.64
C CYS A 302 -1.85 -2.65 14.16
N GLN A 303 -2.96 -3.32 13.84
CA GLN A 303 -3.52 -3.34 12.48
C GLN A 303 -4.11 -1.97 12.12
N GLN A 304 -4.84 -1.34 13.04
CA GLN A 304 -5.37 0.02 12.89
C GLN A 304 -4.26 1.06 12.74
N TYR A 305 -3.15 0.90 13.45
CA TYR A 305 -1.96 1.73 13.30
C TYR A 305 -1.41 1.63 11.87
N GLY A 306 -1.25 0.40 11.36
CA GLY A 306 -0.81 0.19 9.99
C GLY A 306 -1.79 0.73 8.94
N ALA A 307 -3.09 0.51 9.13
CA ALA A 307 -4.13 1.07 8.28
C ALA A 307 -4.11 2.61 8.27
N ALA A 308 -3.96 3.24 9.44
CA ALA A 308 -3.88 4.69 9.56
C ALA A 308 -2.68 5.27 8.80
N LYS A 309 -1.53 4.58 8.77
CA LYS A 309 -0.37 4.97 7.96
C LYS A 309 -0.69 4.97 6.46
N VAL A 310 -1.36 3.92 5.97
CA VAL A 310 -1.74 3.82 4.55
C VAL A 310 -2.78 4.88 4.19
N ILE A 311 -3.79 5.09 5.05
CA ILE A 311 -4.78 6.17 4.84
C ILE A 311 -4.07 7.53 4.81
N ASN A 312 -3.09 7.76 5.69
CA ASN A 312 -2.30 8.99 5.71
C ASN A 312 -1.46 9.15 4.43
N LEU A 313 -0.89 8.07 3.89
CA LEU A 313 -0.17 8.04 2.62
C LEU A 313 -1.09 8.44 1.45
N ILE A 314 -2.25 7.79 1.34
CA ILE A 314 -3.23 8.08 0.29
C ILE A 314 -3.72 9.54 0.40
N ALA A 315 -4.02 9.98 1.62
CA ALA A 315 -4.43 11.36 1.89
C ALA A 315 -3.36 12.37 1.49
N TYR A 316 -2.10 12.12 1.86
CA TYR A 316 -0.99 13.02 1.58
C TYR A 316 -0.83 13.24 0.07
N PHE A 317 -0.74 12.15 -0.69
CA PHE A 317 -0.54 12.24 -2.13
C PHE A 317 -1.74 12.85 -2.84
N GLY A 318 -2.96 12.39 -2.52
CA GLY A 318 -4.17 12.95 -3.12
C GLY A 318 -4.33 14.44 -2.82
N GLN A 319 -4.07 14.87 -1.58
CA GLN A 319 -4.15 16.27 -1.20
C GLN A 319 -3.04 17.12 -1.84
N THR A 320 -1.82 16.60 -1.91
CA THR A 320 -0.69 17.30 -2.54
C THR A 320 -0.98 17.54 -4.02
N ILE A 321 -1.48 16.52 -4.72
CA ILE A 321 -1.85 16.66 -6.14
C ILE A 321 -3.00 17.64 -6.29
N ALA A 322 -4.10 17.46 -5.54
CA ALA A 322 -5.26 18.36 -5.63
C ALA A 322 -4.91 19.82 -5.32
N THR A 323 -4.08 20.08 -4.30
CA THR A 323 -3.62 21.43 -3.97
C THR A 323 -2.77 22.02 -5.10
N LYS A 324 -1.76 21.28 -5.58
CA LYS A 324 -0.93 21.73 -6.69
C LYS A 324 -1.75 22.00 -7.95
N THR A 325 -2.74 21.15 -8.27
CA THR A 325 -3.60 21.37 -9.44
C THR A 325 -4.42 22.65 -9.31
N ARG A 326 -4.95 22.98 -8.12
CA ARG A 326 -5.62 24.27 -7.87
C ARG A 326 -4.67 25.45 -8.05
N GLU A 327 -3.45 25.35 -7.52
CA GLU A 327 -2.41 26.39 -7.64
C GLU A 327 -2.02 26.65 -9.10
N HIS A 328 -2.13 25.65 -9.97
CA HIS A 328 -1.84 25.76 -11.40
C HIS A 328 -3.07 26.15 -12.26
N GLY A 329 -4.20 26.50 -11.63
CA GLY A 329 -5.40 26.94 -12.37
C GLY A 329 -6.20 25.81 -13.03
N GLU A 330 -6.08 24.58 -12.52
CA GLU A 330 -6.90 23.42 -12.92
C GLU A 330 -6.83 23.08 -14.42
N PRO A 331 -5.62 22.90 -14.99
CA PRO A 331 -5.48 22.59 -16.41
C PRO A 331 -6.13 21.24 -16.75
N PRO A 332 -6.79 21.09 -17.93
CA PRO A 332 -7.45 19.84 -18.34
C PRO A 332 -6.51 18.62 -18.36
N THR A 333 -5.21 18.83 -18.57
CA THR A 333 -4.19 17.78 -18.57
C THR A 333 -4.00 17.12 -17.21
N LEU A 334 -4.47 17.72 -16.12
CA LEU A 334 -4.38 17.17 -14.76
C LEU A 334 -5.69 16.51 -14.28
N TRP A 335 -6.70 16.41 -15.15
CA TRP A 335 -7.96 15.74 -14.81
C TRP A 335 -7.71 14.29 -14.30
N PRO A 336 -8.37 13.83 -13.22
CA PRO A 336 -9.55 14.41 -12.57
C PRO A 336 -9.27 15.50 -11.53
N TRP A 337 -8.01 15.80 -11.24
CA TRP A 337 -7.65 16.75 -10.20
C TRP A 337 -8.10 18.17 -10.57
N PRO A 338 -8.49 19.00 -9.59
CA PRO A 338 -8.36 18.80 -8.14
C PRO A 338 -9.53 18.04 -7.49
N ALA A 339 -10.54 17.66 -8.27
CA ALA A 339 -11.53 16.70 -7.80
C ALA A 339 -10.87 15.33 -7.62
N TYR A 340 -11.35 14.60 -6.62
CA TYR A 340 -10.98 13.22 -6.36
C TYR A 340 -11.76 12.29 -7.31
N PRO A 341 -11.34 11.01 -7.45
CA PRO A 341 -12.08 10.03 -8.24
C PRO A 341 -13.59 10.08 -8.00
N PHE A 342 -14.37 9.80 -9.06
CA PHE A 342 -15.84 9.84 -9.02
C PHE A 342 -16.41 11.24 -8.72
N GLY A 343 -15.66 12.31 -9.03
CA GLY A 343 -16.13 13.70 -8.90
C GLY A 343 -16.21 14.22 -7.46
N ASN A 344 -15.55 13.56 -6.51
CA ASN A 344 -15.60 13.96 -5.11
C ASN A 344 -14.81 15.27 -4.88
N PRO A 345 -15.32 16.24 -4.11
CA PRO A 345 -14.70 17.56 -4.00
C PRO A 345 -13.44 17.59 -3.12
N ASP A 346 -13.31 16.63 -2.20
CA ASP A 346 -12.23 16.55 -1.23
C ASP A 346 -11.98 15.10 -0.79
N PHE A 347 -10.84 14.89 -0.11
CA PHE A 347 -10.44 13.56 0.38
C PHE A 347 -11.46 12.97 1.36
N GLU A 348 -12.01 13.77 2.26
CA GLU A 348 -12.98 13.30 3.27
C GLU A 348 -14.25 12.76 2.62
N SER A 349 -14.76 13.43 1.58
CA SER A 349 -15.92 12.98 0.80
C SER A 349 -15.60 11.71 0.03
N TRP A 350 -14.46 11.71 -0.67
CA TRP A 350 -14.04 10.58 -1.48
C TRP A 350 -13.83 9.32 -0.65
N ALA A 351 -13.03 9.40 0.41
CA ALA A 351 -12.72 8.26 1.26
C ALA A 351 -13.96 7.73 1.97
N ALA A 352 -14.83 8.61 2.49
CA ALA A 352 -16.08 8.20 3.15
C ALA A 352 -17.09 7.57 2.20
N ALA A 353 -17.08 7.90 0.90
CA ALA A 353 -17.93 7.26 -0.10
C ALA A 353 -17.33 5.95 -0.61
N ARG A 354 -16.03 5.95 -0.92
CA ARG A 354 -15.37 4.83 -1.61
C ARG A 354 -14.95 3.71 -0.70
N TYR A 355 -14.59 3.98 0.55
CA TYR A 355 -14.20 2.92 1.48
C TYR A 355 -15.35 1.93 1.77
N PRO A 356 -16.60 2.37 2.07
CA PRO A 356 -17.74 1.46 2.20
C PRO A 356 -18.05 0.69 0.91
N PHE A 357 -18.00 1.36 -0.26
CA PHE A 357 -18.14 0.67 -1.55
C PHE A 357 -17.15 -0.49 -1.68
N TRP A 358 -15.88 -0.26 -1.31
CA TRP A 358 -14.85 -1.29 -1.39
C TRP A 358 -15.08 -2.42 -0.39
N LEU A 359 -15.60 -2.15 0.81
CA LEU A 359 -15.99 -3.20 1.75
C LEU A 359 -17.07 -4.10 1.14
N ASP A 360 -18.11 -3.51 0.56
CA ASP A 360 -19.20 -4.27 -0.06
C ASP A 360 -18.72 -5.05 -1.28
N PHE A 361 -17.94 -4.40 -2.15
CA PHE A 361 -17.30 -5.05 -3.29
C PHE A 361 -16.45 -6.26 -2.87
N GLN A 362 -15.66 -6.14 -1.79
CA GLN A 362 -14.82 -7.24 -1.30
C GLN A 362 -15.64 -8.34 -0.60
N ARG A 363 -16.76 -8.02 0.04
CA ARG A 363 -17.69 -9.05 0.57
C ARG A 363 -18.30 -9.86 -0.55
N GLU A 364 -18.74 -9.19 -1.62
CA GLU A 364 -19.41 -9.82 -2.75
C GLU A 364 -18.45 -10.60 -3.67
N ASN A 365 -17.27 -10.03 -3.94
CA ASN A 365 -16.36 -10.53 -4.97
C ASN A 365 -15.07 -11.14 -4.42
N GLY A 366 -14.76 -10.93 -3.13
CA GLY A 366 -13.46 -11.26 -2.55
C GLY A 366 -13.07 -12.72 -2.68
N ALA A 367 -14.01 -13.65 -2.51
CA ALA A 367 -13.75 -15.09 -2.68
C ALA A 367 -13.35 -15.43 -4.14
N ALA A 368 -14.08 -14.89 -5.11
CA ALA A 368 -13.78 -15.10 -6.54
C ALA A 368 -12.43 -14.45 -6.94
N LEU A 369 -12.11 -13.28 -6.37
CA LEU A 369 -10.82 -12.62 -6.58
C LEU A 369 -9.67 -13.42 -5.96
N THR A 370 -9.86 -14.00 -4.78
CA THR A 370 -8.85 -14.88 -4.16
C THR A 370 -8.58 -16.09 -5.03
N GLU A 371 -9.63 -16.75 -5.52
CA GLU A 371 -9.48 -17.91 -6.40
C GLU A 371 -8.79 -17.55 -7.72
N LEU A 372 -9.20 -16.44 -8.34
CA LEU A 372 -8.57 -15.93 -9.55
C LEU A 372 -7.08 -15.66 -9.32
N ALA A 373 -6.71 -14.96 -8.25
CA ALA A 373 -5.33 -14.61 -7.92
C ALA A 373 -4.45 -15.86 -7.77
N ARG A 374 -4.96 -16.90 -7.12
CA ARG A 374 -4.25 -18.17 -6.93
C ARG A 374 -4.13 -18.96 -8.23
N THR A 375 -5.16 -18.91 -9.08
CA THR A 375 -5.16 -19.58 -10.39
C THR A 375 -4.16 -18.95 -11.36
N VAL A 376 -4.05 -17.62 -11.34
CA VAL A 376 -3.13 -16.90 -12.25
C VAL A 376 -1.71 -16.84 -11.72
N HIS A 377 -1.46 -17.26 -10.48
CA HIS A 377 -0.12 -17.31 -9.92
C HIS A 377 0.82 -18.16 -10.78
N GLY A 378 2.05 -17.69 -11.00
CA GLY A 378 3.05 -18.41 -11.80
C GLY A 378 2.74 -18.49 -13.29
N THR A 379 1.65 -17.86 -13.78
CA THR A 379 1.42 -17.73 -15.23
C THR A 379 2.26 -16.60 -15.79
N LYS A 380 2.58 -16.62 -17.08
CA LYS A 380 3.27 -15.50 -17.72
C LYS A 380 2.32 -14.30 -17.86
N ILE A 381 2.77 -13.11 -17.49
CA ILE A 381 2.07 -11.87 -17.83
C ILE A 381 2.36 -11.64 -19.33
N LEU A 382 1.32 -11.74 -20.17
CA LEU A 382 1.45 -11.66 -21.62
C LEU A 382 1.84 -10.28 -22.11
#